data_AF-A0A9D0IB88-F1
#
_entry.id   AF-A0A9D0IB88-F1
#
_cell.length_a   1.000
_cell.length_b   1.000
_cell.length_c   1.000
_cell.angle_alpha   90.00
_cell.angle_beta   90.00
_cell.angle_gamma   90.00
#
_symmetry.space_group_name_H-M   'P 1'
#
loop_
_entity.id
_entity.type
_entity.pdbx_description
1 polymer ?
#
loop_
_entity_poly.entity_id
_entity_poly.type
_entity_poly.pdbx_seq_one_letter_code
_entity_poly.pdbx_strand_id
1 'polypeptide(L)'
;RISAFTLRNLPWHFRIYSTLVGAAAESGRQAPGLFCGVPEPELMAQWSFTETAHLALLGSRPDKEALCAFSVLLGLIISNGPGTISAQGAKGAVSADGPEAPERVQVNKGYLGFLTHTGFAHGGNGFEAISFLLARFRDSGLKNPGAREHRLDLKRMANDYAREYLAYKKRAKAAGDISYAKIPCINHPVFKGEPVNYDPREVFVSELFSRRGSYNVFLEFYHELVQALHRVGVSRNVYCVNVDAVIAVILLKMLWKPYMAGEISEAVMESAAFTTFLFGRMIGSAAEIDDHSNRGRNMDTRTPASQCRYVG
;
A
#
# COMPACT_ATOMS: atom_id res chain seq x y z
N ARG A 1 -27.79 -2.72 -8.47
CA ARG A 1 -28.63 -1.50 -8.46
C ARG A 1 -28.08 -0.57 -7.39
N ILE A 2 -27.83 0.70 -7.70
CA ILE A 2 -27.38 1.72 -6.73
C ILE A 2 -28.60 2.24 -5.98
N SER A 3 -28.51 2.49 -4.67
CA SER A 3 -29.63 3.02 -3.89
C SER A 3 -29.82 4.52 -4.14
N ALA A 4 -31.02 5.04 -3.89
CA ALA A 4 -31.28 6.48 -3.97
C ALA A 4 -30.45 7.27 -2.94
N PHE A 5 -30.16 6.66 -1.79
CA PHE A 5 -29.33 7.25 -0.74
C PHE A 5 -27.87 7.38 -1.21
N THR A 6 -27.29 6.31 -1.78
CA THR A 6 -25.95 6.34 -2.37
C THR A 6 -25.85 7.40 -3.46
N LEU A 7 -26.84 7.49 -4.37
CA LEU A 7 -26.85 8.51 -5.42
C LEU A 7 -26.85 9.94 -4.86
N ARG A 8 -27.61 10.18 -3.79
CA ARG A 8 -27.65 11.49 -3.11
C ARG A 8 -26.31 11.84 -2.46
N ASN A 9 -25.59 10.85 -1.95
CA ASN A 9 -24.33 11.04 -1.23
C ASN A 9 -23.09 11.02 -2.12
N LEU A 10 -23.18 10.52 -3.35
CA LEU A 10 -22.06 10.41 -4.26
C LEU A 10 -21.28 11.73 -4.45
N PRO A 11 -21.93 12.91 -4.60
CA PRO A 11 -21.21 14.19 -4.67
C PRO A 11 -20.38 14.50 -3.42
N TRP A 12 -20.84 14.07 -2.22
CA TRP A 12 -20.11 14.25 -0.97
C TRP A 12 -18.86 13.38 -0.90
N HIS A 13 -18.95 12.12 -1.33
CA HIS A 13 -17.79 11.24 -1.47
C HIS A 13 -16.74 11.86 -2.41
N PHE A 14 -17.15 12.36 -3.58
CA PHE A 14 -16.23 12.99 -4.54
C PHE A 14 -15.58 14.28 -4.02
N ARG A 15 -16.32 15.12 -3.29
CA ARG A 15 -15.74 16.29 -2.64
C ARG A 15 -14.66 15.91 -1.64
N ILE A 16 -14.93 14.91 -0.80
CA ILE A 16 -13.96 14.44 0.19
C ILE A 16 -12.73 13.82 -0.48
N TYR A 17 -12.92 13.01 -1.53
CA TYR A 17 -11.80 12.48 -2.32
C TYR A 17 -10.90 13.58 -2.88
N SER A 18 -11.51 14.60 -3.49
CA SER A 18 -10.79 15.72 -4.07
C SER A 18 -10.02 16.49 -2.99
N THR A 19 -10.62 16.69 -1.81
CA THR A 19 -9.94 17.31 -0.66
C THR A 19 -8.76 16.48 -0.18
N LEU A 20 -8.91 15.15 -0.06
CA LEU A 20 -7.83 14.28 0.43
C LEU A 20 -6.67 14.18 -0.56
N VAL A 21 -6.97 14.11 -1.86
CA VAL A 21 -5.93 14.17 -2.92
C VAL A 21 -5.27 15.55 -2.95
N GLY A 22 -6.07 16.61 -2.84
CA GLY A 22 -5.55 17.99 -2.80
C GLY A 22 -4.61 18.23 -1.62
N ALA A 23 -4.98 17.75 -0.42
CA ALA A 23 -4.19 17.89 0.80
C ALA A 23 -2.90 17.06 0.79
N ALA A 24 -2.80 16.04 -0.05
CA ALA A 24 -1.61 15.21 -0.19
C ALA A 24 -0.54 15.84 -1.09
N ALA A 25 -0.90 16.82 -1.92
CA ALA A 25 0.03 17.45 -2.82
C ALA A 25 1.01 18.38 -2.10
N GLU A 26 2.25 18.41 -2.56
CA GLU A 26 3.31 19.26 -1.99
C GLU A 26 2.94 20.75 -2.12
N SER A 27 2.94 21.48 -1.01
CA SER A 27 2.56 22.89 -0.97
C SER A 27 3.39 23.78 -1.89
N GLY A 28 4.68 23.48 -2.05
CA GLY A 28 5.58 24.21 -2.94
C GLY A 28 5.26 24.08 -4.44
N ARG A 29 4.38 23.15 -4.81
CA ARG A 29 3.92 22.94 -6.20
C ARG A 29 2.54 23.52 -6.48
N GLN A 30 1.94 24.19 -5.50
CA GLN A 30 0.62 24.81 -5.61
C GLN A 30 0.76 26.30 -5.92
N ALA A 31 -0.09 26.83 -6.79
CA ALA A 31 -0.21 28.25 -7.05
C ALA A 31 -1.68 28.60 -7.38
N PRO A 32 -2.12 29.87 -7.26
CA PRO A 32 -3.49 30.24 -7.59
C PRO A 32 -3.88 29.78 -9.01
N GLY A 33 -4.92 28.95 -9.13
CA GLY A 33 -5.40 28.40 -10.40
C GLY A 33 -4.56 27.24 -10.97
N LEU A 34 -3.55 26.76 -10.24
CA LEU A 34 -2.64 25.69 -10.64
C LEU A 34 -2.49 24.65 -9.52
N PHE A 35 -2.67 23.38 -9.88
CA PHE A 35 -2.43 22.26 -8.99
C PHE A 35 -1.26 21.42 -9.52
N CYS A 36 -0.16 21.37 -8.77
CA CYS A 36 1.10 20.74 -9.19
C CYS A 36 1.56 21.20 -10.59
N GLY A 37 1.39 22.50 -10.90
CA GLY A 37 1.74 23.09 -12.19
C GLY A 37 0.73 22.85 -13.33
N VAL A 38 -0.39 22.18 -13.07
CA VAL A 38 -1.47 21.95 -14.06
C VAL A 38 -2.63 22.92 -13.82
N PRO A 39 -3.16 23.62 -14.84
CA PRO A 39 -4.33 24.48 -14.70
C PRO A 39 -5.56 23.74 -14.15
N GLU A 40 -6.23 24.32 -13.16
CA GLU A 40 -7.46 23.76 -12.59
C GLU A 40 -8.55 23.47 -13.65
N PRO A 41 -8.80 24.33 -14.67
CA PRO A 41 -9.76 24.02 -15.72
C PRO A 41 -9.37 22.78 -16.55
N GLU A 42 -8.07 22.53 -16.75
CA GLU A 42 -7.59 21.34 -17.44
C GLU A 42 -7.89 20.07 -16.62
N LEU A 43 -7.59 20.11 -15.32
CA LEU A 43 -7.86 19.00 -14.40
C LEU A 43 -9.34 18.63 -14.40
N MET A 44 -10.22 19.62 -14.26
CA MET A 44 -11.66 19.37 -14.19
C MET A 44 -12.24 18.82 -15.49
N ALA A 45 -11.67 19.17 -16.65
CA ALA A 45 -12.22 18.80 -17.95
C ALA A 45 -11.64 17.50 -18.52
N GLN A 46 -10.38 17.16 -18.21
CA GLN A 46 -9.63 16.15 -18.95
C GLN A 46 -9.04 15.04 -18.09
N TRP A 47 -8.89 15.25 -16.78
CA TRP A 47 -8.15 14.32 -15.93
C TRP A 47 -9.09 13.37 -15.19
N SER A 48 -8.69 12.11 -15.14
CA SER A 48 -9.29 11.12 -14.23
C SER A 48 -8.81 11.34 -12.79
N PHE A 49 -9.55 10.74 -11.85
CA PHE A 49 -9.15 10.69 -10.44
C PHE A 49 -7.74 10.11 -10.28
N THR A 50 -7.44 9.00 -10.98
CA THR A 50 -6.15 8.31 -10.88
C THR A 50 -5.00 9.17 -11.39
N GLU A 51 -5.21 9.92 -12.49
CA GLU A 51 -4.19 10.85 -12.99
C GLU A 51 -3.96 11.99 -12.00
N THR A 52 -5.02 12.54 -11.42
CA THR A 52 -4.93 13.62 -10.43
C THR A 52 -4.23 13.14 -9.15
N ALA A 53 -4.54 11.94 -8.67
CA ALA A 53 -3.87 11.33 -7.52
C ALA A 53 -2.39 11.04 -7.80
N HIS A 54 -2.06 10.56 -9.01
CA HIS A 54 -0.66 10.38 -9.42
C HIS A 54 0.08 11.72 -9.42
N LEU A 55 -0.52 12.76 -9.99
CA LEU A 55 0.07 14.11 -10.02
C LEU A 55 0.23 14.68 -8.61
N ALA A 56 -0.73 14.48 -7.71
CA ALA A 56 -0.63 14.91 -6.32
C ALA A 56 0.56 14.24 -5.61
N LEU A 57 0.71 12.93 -5.81
CA LEU A 57 1.71 12.12 -5.13
C LEU A 57 3.13 12.29 -5.68
N LEU A 58 3.26 12.29 -7.01
CA LEU A 58 4.56 12.23 -7.70
C LEU A 58 4.94 13.57 -8.35
N GLY A 59 4.01 14.53 -8.36
CA GLY A 59 4.22 15.87 -8.88
C GLY A 59 4.60 15.93 -10.36
N SER A 60 4.25 14.88 -11.11
CA SER A 60 4.46 14.79 -12.56
C SER A 60 3.25 14.14 -13.24
N ARG A 61 3.00 14.54 -14.50
CA ARG A 61 1.95 13.94 -15.33
C ARG A 61 2.31 12.48 -15.62
N PRO A 62 1.42 11.51 -15.36
CA PRO A 62 1.70 10.12 -15.68
C PRO A 62 1.70 9.90 -17.20
N ASP A 63 2.63 9.07 -17.67
CA ASP A 63 2.47 8.41 -18.97
C ASP A 63 1.56 7.16 -18.85
N LYS A 64 1.35 6.45 -19.96
CA LYS A 64 0.48 5.27 -19.99
C LYS A 64 0.99 4.11 -19.13
N GLU A 65 2.31 3.94 -19.00
CA GLU A 65 2.89 2.87 -18.17
C GLU A 65 2.73 3.22 -16.69
N ALA A 66 3.10 4.44 -16.30
CA ALA A 66 2.99 4.95 -14.95
C ALA A 66 1.54 4.96 -14.47
N LEU A 67 0.60 5.45 -15.29
CA LEU A 67 -0.83 5.45 -14.96
C LEU A 67 -1.38 4.04 -14.75
N CYS A 68 -0.99 3.09 -15.61
CA CYS A 68 -1.41 1.70 -15.50
C CYS A 68 -0.85 1.05 -14.22
N ALA A 69 0.45 1.22 -13.95
CA ALA A 69 1.08 0.69 -12.76
C ALA A 69 0.48 1.30 -11.48
N PHE A 70 0.18 2.60 -11.49
CA PHE A 70 -0.46 3.28 -10.36
C PHE A 70 -1.91 2.83 -10.16
N SER A 71 -2.64 2.58 -11.25
CA SER A 71 -3.99 2.01 -11.18
C SER A 71 -4.00 0.61 -10.57
N VAL A 72 -3.04 -0.25 -10.95
CA VAL A 72 -2.86 -1.59 -10.36
C VAL A 72 -2.50 -1.45 -8.88
N LEU A 73 -1.59 -0.55 -8.53
CA LEU A 73 -1.20 -0.26 -7.14
C LEU A 73 -2.40 0.11 -6.27
N LEU A 74 -3.22 1.07 -6.72
CA LEU A 74 -4.45 1.46 -6.01
C LEU A 74 -5.45 0.30 -5.92
N GLY A 75 -5.59 -0.49 -6.99
CA GLY A 75 -6.45 -1.67 -7.03
C GLY A 75 -6.06 -2.76 -6.04
N LEU A 76 -4.76 -2.96 -5.78
CA LEU A 76 -4.27 -3.92 -4.78
C LEU A 76 -4.52 -3.44 -3.33
N ILE A 77 -4.54 -2.13 -3.11
CA ILE A 77 -4.67 -1.52 -1.77
C ILE A 77 -6.15 -1.32 -1.40
N ILE A 78 -7.04 -1.24 -2.38
CA ILE A 78 -8.43 -0.77 -2.24
C ILE A 78 -9.14 -1.32 -1.01
N SER A 79 -9.14 -2.64 -0.81
CA SER A 79 -9.79 -3.29 0.32
C SER A 79 -9.11 -4.62 0.65
N ASN A 80 -8.95 -4.88 1.95
CA ASN A 80 -8.59 -6.18 2.51
C ASN A 80 -9.79 -6.73 3.33
N GLY A 81 -10.98 -6.24 3.02
CA GLY A 81 -12.23 -6.58 3.69
C GLY A 81 -12.60 -5.66 4.85
N PRO A 82 -13.84 -5.82 5.36
CA PRO A 82 -14.44 -4.96 6.38
C PRO A 82 -13.80 -5.11 7.76
N GLY A 83 -13.03 -6.19 7.97
CA GLY A 83 -12.35 -6.46 9.23
C GLY A 83 -11.06 -5.67 9.44
N THR A 84 -10.59 -4.90 8.46
CA THR A 84 -9.38 -4.08 8.62
C THR A 84 -9.61 -2.89 9.55
N ILE A 85 -8.58 -2.44 10.27
CA ILE A 85 -8.70 -1.35 11.26
C ILE A 85 -9.30 -0.08 10.63
N SER A 86 -8.84 0.30 9.44
CA SER A 86 -9.38 1.43 8.66
C SER A 86 -10.86 1.27 8.26
N ALA A 87 -11.28 0.06 7.88
CA ALA A 87 -12.67 -0.22 7.54
C ALA A 87 -13.56 -0.21 8.79
N GLN A 88 -13.10 -0.83 9.88
CA GLN A 88 -13.78 -0.80 11.17
C GLN A 88 -13.94 0.64 11.69
N GLY A 89 -12.93 1.48 11.56
CA GLY A 89 -13.02 2.91 11.92
C GLY A 89 -14.12 3.62 11.13
N ALA A 90 -14.18 3.40 9.82
CA ALA A 90 -15.21 3.99 8.97
C ALA A 90 -16.63 3.49 9.33
N LYS A 91 -16.82 2.17 9.50
CA LYS A 91 -18.11 1.58 9.87
C LYS A 91 -18.53 1.90 11.30
N GLY A 92 -17.56 2.03 12.21
CA GLY A 92 -17.78 2.49 13.59
C GLY A 92 -18.29 3.93 13.62
N ALA A 93 -17.72 4.81 12.81
CA ALA A 93 -18.21 6.18 12.66
C ALA A 93 -19.64 6.25 12.13
N VAL A 94 -19.97 5.44 11.11
CA VAL A 94 -21.35 5.30 10.60
C VAL A 94 -22.27 4.72 11.67
N SER A 95 -21.84 3.66 12.38
CA SER A 95 -22.62 3.05 13.47
C SER A 95 -22.96 4.03 14.58
N ALA A 96 -22.04 4.95 14.88
CA ALA A 96 -22.26 5.98 15.88
C ALA A 96 -23.35 7.01 15.48
N ASP A 97 -23.70 7.12 14.19
CA ASP A 97 -24.81 7.95 13.71
C ASP A 97 -26.14 7.17 13.58
N GLY A 98 -26.10 5.84 13.73
CA GLY A 98 -27.27 4.97 13.64
C GLY A 98 -27.68 4.66 12.19
N PRO A 99 -27.05 3.70 11.49
CA PRO A 99 -27.37 3.36 10.09
C PRO A 99 -28.80 2.85 9.86
N GLU A 100 -29.53 2.52 10.93
CA GLU A 100 -30.97 2.19 10.86
C GLU A 100 -31.84 3.41 10.52
N ALA A 101 -31.29 4.62 10.66
CA ALA A 101 -31.84 5.89 10.19
C ALA A 101 -30.79 6.57 9.27
N PRO A 102 -30.61 6.09 8.02
CA PRO A 102 -29.50 6.48 7.13
C PRO A 102 -29.34 7.99 6.92
N GLU A 103 -30.44 8.74 6.96
CA GLU A 103 -30.45 10.20 6.84
C GLU A 103 -29.65 10.94 7.93
N ARG A 104 -29.32 10.28 9.04
CA ARG A 104 -28.49 10.84 10.12
C ARG A 104 -27.00 10.63 9.89
N VAL A 105 -26.62 9.70 9.02
CA VAL A 105 -25.22 9.34 8.78
C VAL A 105 -24.50 10.47 8.06
N GLN A 106 -23.42 10.96 8.68
CA GLN A 106 -22.55 11.95 8.09
C GLN A 106 -21.40 11.28 7.33
N VAL A 107 -21.43 11.35 6.00
CA VAL A 107 -20.40 10.74 5.14
C VAL A 107 -18.98 11.18 5.53
N ASN A 108 -18.78 12.48 5.79
CA ASN A 108 -17.50 13.04 6.26
C ASN A 108 -17.01 12.42 7.56
N LYS A 109 -17.91 12.11 8.51
CA LYS A 109 -17.55 11.44 9.76
C LYS A 109 -17.04 10.03 9.50
N GLY A 110 -17.65 9.31 8.56
CA GLY A 110 -17.15 8.01 8.08
C GLY A 110 -15.69 8.06 7.64
N TYR A 111 -15.32 9.08 6.84
CA TYR A 111 -13.94 9.28 6.41
C TYR A 111 -12.99 9.68 7.55
N LEU A 112 -13.45 10.47 8.52
CA LEU A 112 -12.66 10.74 9.73
C LEU A 112 -12.40 9.46 10.53
N GLY A 113 -13.39 8.57 10.62
CA GLY A 113 -13.24 7.23 11.18
C GLY A 113 -12.15 6.43 10.46
N PHE A 114 -12.15 6.44 9.13
CA PHE A 114 -11.06 5.87 8.32
C PHE A 114 -9.69 6.49 8.66
N LEU A 115 -9.55 7.81 8.58
CA LEU A 115 -8.28 8.51 8.73
C LEU A 115 -7.65 8.30 10.12
N THR A 116 -8.47 8.43 11.17
CA THR A 116 -8.04 8.20 12.57
C THR A 116 -7.64 6.76 12.85
N HIS A 117 -8.03 5.82 11.99
CA HIS A 117 -7.74 4.39 12.09
C HIS A 117 -6.69 3.94 11.07
N THR A 118 -5.90 4.89 10.54
CA THR A 118 -4.72 4.64 9.71
C THR A 118 -3.50 5.30 10.32
N GLY A 119 -2.34 4.67 10.16
CA GLY A 119 -1.09 5.18 10.73
C GLY A 119 0.03 4.15 10.62
N PHE A 120 1.05 4.29 11.46
CA PHE A 120 2.25 3.45 11.42
C PHE A 120 1.93 1.94 11.40
N ALA A 121 1.14 1.46 12.36
CA ALA A 121 0.80 0.04 12.47
C ALA A 121 -0.20 -0.46 11.41
N HIS A 122 -0.99 0.44 10.82
CA HIS A 122 -2.01 0.11 9.81
C HIS A 122 -1.88 1.07 8.62
N GLY A 123 -0.97 0.72 7.72
CA GLY A 123 -0.62 1.50 6.52
C GLY A 123 0.86 1.81 6.38
N GLY A 124 1.65 1.76 7.46
CA GLY A 124 3.08 2.09 7.45
C GLY A 124 4.03 1.01 6.93
N ASN A 125 3.62 -0.26 6.90
CA ASN A 125 4.50 -1.39 6.54
C ASN A 125 5.09 -1.28 5.12
N GLY A 126 4.45 -0.52 4.21
CA GLY A 126 4.97 -0.30 2.86
C GLY A 126 6.34 0.41 2.85
N PHE A 127 6.61 1.27 3.84
CA PHE A 127 7.91 1.93 3.95
C PHE A 127 9.02 1.00 4.41
N GLU A 128 8.75 0.04 5.30
CA GLU A 128 9.76 -0.94 5.73
C GLU A 128 10.34 -1.71 4.53
N ALA A 129 9.48 -2.06 3.58
CA ALA A 129 9.87 -2.71 2.34
C ALA A 129 10.71 -1.81 1.42
N ILE A 130 10.35 -0.53 1.32
CA ILE A 130 11.11 0.45 0.55
C ILE A 130 12.49 0.66 1.19
N SER A 131 12.55 0.92 2.49
CA SER A 131 13.80 1.06 3.25
C SER A 131 14.68 -0.18 3.12
N PHE A 132 14.07 -1.37 3.19
CA PHE A 132 14.73 -2.63 2.92
C PHE A 132 15.39 -2.61 1.54
N LEU A 133 14.65 -2.35 0.46
CA LEU A 133 15.21 -2.35 -0.89
C LEU A 133 16.27 -1.25 -1.09
N LEU A 134 16.04 -0.04 -0.59
CA LEU A 134 16.97 1.10 -0.70
C LEU A 134 18.36 0.73 -0.17
N ALA A 135 18.43 0.10 1.01
CA ALA A 135 19.70 -0.28 1.61
C ALA A 135 20.50 -1.31 0.77
N ARG A 136 19.87 -2.01 -0.20
CA ARG A 136 20.57 -2.96 -1.08
C ARG A 136 20.88 -2.36 -2.45
N PHE A 137 20.04 -1.46 -2.94
CA PHE A 137 20.12 -0.97 -4.31
C PHE A 137 20.74 0.41 -4.45
N ARG A 138 20.71 1.28 -3.42
CA ARG A 138 21.14 2.69 -3.55
C ARG A 138 22.58 2.82 -4.08
N ASP A 139 23.47 1.94 -3.61
CA ASP A 139 24.89 1.95 -3.95
C ASP A 139 25.25 0.93 -5.06
N SER A 140 24.24 0.26 -5.64
CA SER A 140 24.44 -0.79 -6.64
C SER A 140 24.73 -0.28 -8.05
N GLY A 141 24.53 1.03 -8.30
CA GLY A 141 24.60 1.62 -9.63
C GLY A 141 23.34 1.43 -10.48
N LEU A 142 22.24 0.94 -9.89
CA LEU A 142 20.95 0.81 -10.57
C LEU A 142 20.41 2.17 -11.03
N LYS A 143 20.31 2.36 -12.36
CA LYS A 143 19.78 3.60 -12.95
C LYS A 143 18.28 3.54 -13.26
N ASN A 144 17.84 2.44 -13.86
CA ASN A 144 16.45 2.24 -14.27
C ASN A 144 15.93 0.89 -13.74
N PRO A 145 15.06 0.88 -12.72
CA PRO A 145 14.48 -0.35 -12.18
C PRO A 145 13.54 -1.07 -13.14
N GLY A 146 13.11 -0.42 -14.22
CA GLY A 146 12.32 -1.02 -15.29
C GLY A 146 13.14 -1.62 -16.43
N ALA A 147 14.48 -1.52 -16.42
CA ALA A 147 15.33 -2.06 -17.47
C ALA A 147 15.79 -3.49 -17.15
N ARG A 148 15.58 -4.43 -18.09
CA ARG A 148 16.10 -5.80 -17.98
C ARG A 148 17.63 -5.85 -18.01
N GLU A 149 18.27 -4.93 -18.71
CA GLU A 149 19.73 -4.83 -18.79
C GLU A 149 20.32 -4.00 -17.63
N HIS A 150 19.91 -4.31 -16.39
CA HIS A 150 20.37 -3.59 -15.20
C HIS A 150 21.81 -3.95 -14.77
N ARG A 151 22.41 -5.01 -15.33
CA ARG A 151 23.80 -5.49 -15.09
C ARG A 151 24.12 -5.86 -13.63
N LEU A 152 23.10 -6.07 -12.81
CA LEU A 152 23.25 -6.53 -11.42
C LEU A 152 23.16 -8.05 -11.35
N ASP A 153 23.96 -8.66 -10.48
CA ASP A 153 23.82 -10.07 -10.13
C ASP A 153 22.84 -10.20 -8.95
N LEU A 154 21.54 -10.21 -9.25
CA LEU A 154 20.48 -10.27 -8.25
C LEU A 154 20.57 -11.55 -7.40
N LYS A 155 20.96 -12.66 -8.02
CA LYS A 155 21.15 -13.95 -7.35
C LYS A 155 22.28 -13.88 -6.34
N ARG A 156 23.41 -13.25 -6.67
CA ARG A 156 24.49 -13.00 -5.71
C ARG A 156 24.03 -12.07 -4.59
N MET A 157 23.42 -10.94 -4.91
CA MET A 157 22.90 -10.00 -3.91
C MET A 157 21.94 -10.70 -2.92
N ALA A 158 21.04 -11.52 -3.42
CA ALA A 158 20.11 -12.30 -2.62
C ALA A 158 20.81 -13.35 -1.72
N ASN A 159 21.81 -14.06 -2.26
CA ASN A 159 22.57 -15.05 -1.49
C ASN A 159 23.42 -14.41 -0.39
N ASP A 160 24.08 -13.28 -0.69
CA ASP A 160 24.90 -12.55 0.27
C ASP A 160 24.02 -12.09 1.44
N TYR A 161 22.88 -11.45 1.15
CA TYR A 161 21.93 -11.05 2.18
C TYR A 161 21.33 -12.23 2.96
N ALA A 162 20.98 -13.34 2.30
CA ALA A 162 20.46 -14.53 2.97
C ALA A 162 21.44 -15.12 3.99
N ARG A 163 22.74 -15.10 3.69
CA ARG A 163 23.81 -15.54 4.61
C ARG A 163 23.96 -14.59 5.80
N GLU A 164 23.96 -13.29 5.56
CA GLU A 164 23.99 -12.27 6.61
C GLU A 164 22.79 -12.41 7.55
N TYR A 165 21.59 -12.55 6.99
CA TYR A 165 20.37 -12.72 7.76
C TYR A 165 20.34 -14.03 8.55
N LEU A 166 20.90 -15.13 8.00
CA LEU A 166 21.06 -16.38 8.76
C LEU A 166 21.96 -16.18 9.98
N ALA A 167 23.09 -15.49 9.81
CA ALA A 167 24.02 -15.20 10.90
C ALA A 167 23.37 -14.31 11.96
N TYR A 168 22.64 -13.26 11.54
CA TYR A 168 21.84 -12.41 12.43
C TYR A 168 20.82 -13.23 13.23
N LYS A 169 19.99 -14.03 12.55
CA LYS A 169 18.95 -14.87 13.16
C LYS A 169 19.53 -15.87 14.18
N LYS A 170 20.70 -16.44 13.90
CA LYS A 170 21.40 -17.34 14.85
C LYS A 170 21.86 -16.58 16.09
N ARG A 171 22.45 -15.38 15.93
CA ARG A 171 22.88 -14.54 17.06
C ARG A 171 21.69 -14.09 17.93
N ALA A 172 20.60 -13.63 17.31
CA ALA A 172 19.41 -13.20 18.03
C ALA A 172 18.81 -14.34 18.86
N LYS A 173 18.67 -15.54 18.27
CA LYS A 173 18.21 -16.73 18.99
C LYS A 173 19.13 -17.13 20.14
N ALA A 174 20.45 -17.05 19.94
CA ALA A 174 21.42 -17.35 21.00
C ALA A 174 21.32 -16.34 22.17
N ALA A 175 20.94 -15.10 21.89
CA ALA A 175 20.68 -14.06 22.89
C ALA A 175 19.29 -14.14 23.54
N GLY A 176 18.47 -15.14 23.20
CA GLY A 176 17.11 -15.28 23.72
C GLY A 176 16.08 -14.35 23.07
N ASP A 177 16.45 -13.61 22.02
CA ASP A 177 15.52 -12.77 21.28
C ASP A 177 14.70 -13.60 20.28
N ILE A 178 13.44 -13.82 20.64
CA ILE A 178 12.45 -14.52 19.80
C ILE A 178 11.72 -13.57 18.83
N SER A 179 11.88 -12.25 19.00
CA SER A 179 11.22 -11.18 18.25
C SER A 179 12.17 -10.49 17.26
N TYR A 180 13.21 -11.19 16.81
CA TYR A 180 14.16 -10.69 15.82
C TYR A 180 13.46 -10.14 14.57
N ALA A 181 14.07 -9.11 13.98
CA ALA A 181 13.54 -8.42 12.82
C ALA A 181 13.27 -9.39 11.67
N LYS A 182 12.05 -9.35 11.13
CA LYS A 182 11.65 -10.15 9.97
C LYS A 182 11.98 -9.40 8.69
N ILE A 183 12.22 -10.14 7.61
CA ILE A 183 12.33 -9.56 6.28
C ILE A 183 10.91 -9.12 5.85
N PRO A 184 10.71 -7.86 5.44
CA PRO A 184 9.39 -7.40 5.01
C PRO A 184 8.97 -8.09 3.72
N CYS A 185 7.65 -8.13 3.49
CA CYS A 185 7.05 -8.52 2.21
C CYS A 185 7.28 -9.96 1.72
N ILE A 186 7.81 -10.84 2.57
CA ILE A 186 7.91 -12.27 2.29
C ILE A 186 7.12 -13.07 3.32
N ASN A 187 6.72 -14.28 2.93
CA ASN A 187 5.87 -15.19 3.69
C ASN A 187 4.43 -14.67 3.88
N HIS A 188 3.50 -15.56 4.20
CA HIS A 188 2.09 -15.20 4.39
C HIS A 188 1.42 -16.15 5.41
N PRO A 189 0.51 -15.66 6.27
CA PRO A 189 -0.16 -16.52 7.25
C PRO A 189 -1.04 -17.60 6.62
N VAL A 190 -1.57 -17.34 5.41
CA VAL A 190 -2.46 -18.23 4.65
C VAL A 190 -1.72 -19.03 3.57
N PHE A 191 -0.81 -18.40 2.83
CA PHE A 191 -0.11 -19.03 1.70
C PHE A 191 1.21 -19.63 2.19
N LYS A 192 1.11 -20.74 2.91
CA LYS A 192 2.25 -21.42 3.55
C LYS A 192 2.03 -22.92 3.60
N GLY A 193 3.10 -23.68 3.76
CA GLY A 193 3.07 -25.13 4.01
C GLY A 193 3.56 -25.98 2.84
N GLU A 194 3.59 -25.40 1.65
CA GLU A 194 4.09 -26.06 0.44
C GLU A 194 5.62 -25.96 0.33
N PRO A 195 6.29 -26.85 -0.43
CA PRO A 195 7.72 -26.75 -0.70
C PRO A 195 8.11 -25.39 -1.29
N VAL A 196 7.26 -24.87 -2.18
CA VAL A 196 7.34 -23.51 -2.73
C VAL A 196 5.97 -22.86 -2.59
N ASN A 197 5.93 -21.72 -1.91
CA ASN A 197 4.69 -21.01 -1.60
C ASN A 197 4.51 -19.82 -2.55
N TYR A 198 3.28 -19.53 -2.95
CA TYR A 198 2.94 -18.44 -3.85
C TYR A 198 1.76 -17.64 -3.30
N ASP A 199 1.81 -16.31 -3.42
CA ASP A 199 0.65 -15.45 -3.23
C ASP A 199 -0.04 -15.26 -4.59
N PRO A 200 -1.28 -15.72 -4.79
CA PRO A 200 -1.94 -15.66 -6.10
C PRO A 200 -2.10 -14.24 -6.63
N ARG A 201 -2.14 -13.22 -5.75
CA ARG A 201 -2.21 -11.81 -6.16
C ARG A 201 -0.89 -11.34 -6.76
N GLU A 202 0.21 -11.76 -6.15
CA GLU A 202 1.55 -11.46 -6.68
C GLU A 202 1.75 -12.12 -8.04
N VAL A 203 1.43 -13.41 -8.16
CA VAL A 203 1.52 -14.15 -9.42
C VAL A 203 0.70 -13.47 -10.52
N PHE A 204 -0.55 -13.10 -10.23
CA PHE A 204 -1.41 -12.41 -11.19
C PHE A 204 -0.82 -11.07 -11.67
N VAL A 205 -0.30 -10.24 -10.76
CA VAL A 205 0.27 -8.94 -11.12
C VAL A 205 1.59 -9.10 -11.90
N SER A 206 2.41 -10.07 -11.50
CA SER A 206 3.66 -10.39 -12.17
C SER A 206 3.41 -10.84 -13.62
N GLU A 207 2.42 -11.71 -13.83
CA GLU A 207 1.98 -12.11 -15.18
C GLU A 207 1.41 -10.92 -15.98
N LEU A 208 0.57 -10.10 -15.35
CA LEU A 208 -0.03 -8.93 -16.00
C LEU A 208 1.05 -7.97 -16.52
N PHE A 209 2.07 -7.68 -15.72
CA PHE A 209 3.18 -6.82 -16.12
C PHE A 209 4.08 -7.49 -17.16
N SER A 210 4.36 -8.78 -17.02
CA SER A 210 5.14 -9.52 -18.01
C SER A 210 4.49 -9.50 -19.41
N ARG A 211 3.17 -9.74 -19.50
CA ARG A 211 2.40 -9.68 -20.76
C ARG A 211 2.41 -8.28 -21.40
N ARG A 212 2.61 -7.23 -20.59
CA ARG A 212 2.71 -5.84 -21.05
C ARG A 212 4.14 -5.39 -21.35
N GLY A 213 5.11 -6.28 -21.22
CA GLY A 213 6.53 -5.96 -21.38
C GLY A 213 7.12 -5.14 -20.22
N SER A 214 6.37 -4.97 -19.12
CA SER A 214 6.82 -4.22 -17.95
C SER A 214 7.71 -5.10 -17.08
N TYR A 215 8.84 -4.53 -16.67
CA TYR A 215 9.82 -5.18 -15.81
C TYR A 215 10.02 -4.39 -14.51
N ASN A 216 10.40 -5.09 -13.43
CA ASN A 216 10.71 -4.50 -12.13
C ASN A 216 11.81 -5.31 -11.43
N VAL A 217 13.02 -4.75 -11.39
CA VAL A 217 14.21 -5.37 -10.79
C VAL A 217 14.05 -5.72 -9.31
N PHE A 218 13.28 -4.92 -8.56
CA PHE A 218 13.07 -5.14 -7.14
C PHE A 218 12.17 -6.36 -6.89
N LEU A 219 11.18 -6.59 -7.76
CA LEU A 219 10.33 -7.77 -7.68
C LEU A 219 11.13 -9.04 -7.98
N GLU A 220 11.96 -9.02 -9.03
CA GLU A 220 12.85 -10.13 -9.35
C GLU A 220 13.84 -10.42 -8.21
N PHE A 221 14.37 -9.38 -7.57
CA PHE A 221 15.20 -9.55 -6.38
C PHE A 221 14.46 -10.26 -5.24
N TYR A 222 13.18 -9.96 -4.98
CA TYR A 222 12.41 -10.70 -3.99
C TYR A 222 12.24 -12.18 -4.36
N HIS A 223 12.03 -12.51 -5.65
CA HIS A 223 11.98 -13.89 -6.11
C HIS A 223 13.32 -14.62 -5.89
N GLU A 224 14.45 -13.98 -6.21
CA GLU A 224 15.77 -14.55 -5.92
C GLU A 224 16.03 -14.67 -4.42
N LEU A 225 15.55 -13.71 -3.62
CA LEU A 225 15.70 -13.70 -2.18
C LEU A 225 15.01 -14.88 -1.51
N VAL A 226 13.73 -15.14 -1.82
CA VAL A 226 13.01 -16.26 -1.19
C VAL A 226 13.65 -17.62 -1.53
N GLN A 227 14.22 -17.76 -2.73
CA GLN A 227 15.00 -18.93 -3.13
C GLN A 227 16.32 -19.02 -2.35
N ALA A 228 17.05 -17.91 -2.23
CA ALA A 228 18.30 -17.85 -1.48
C ALA A 228 18.12 -18.19 0.00
N LEU A 229 17.05 -17.68 0.63
CA LEU A 229 16.71 -17.97 2.04
C LEU A 229 16.49 -19.47 2.27
N HIS A 230 15.81 -20.15 1.35
CA HIS A 230 15.65 -21.59 1.42
C HIS A 230 16.97 -22.33 1.21
N ARG A 231 17.73 -22.01 0.15
CA ARG A 231 19.03 -22.64 -0.16
C ARG A 231 20.05 -22.53 0.97
N VAL A 232 20.11 -21.37 1.63
CA VAL A 232 21.04 -21.09 2.73
C VAL A 232 20.54 -21.68 4.06
N GLY A 233 19.29 -22.15 4.14
CA GLY A 233 18.72 -22.80 5.32
C GLY A 233 18.12 -21.83 6.34
N VAL A 234 17.73 -20.61 5.93
CA VAL A 234 16.97 -19.67 6.78
C VAL A 234 15.54 -20.19 7.02
N SER A 235 14.95 -20.81 6.00
CA SER A 235 13.59 -21.34 6.00
C SER A 235 13.55 -22.78 5.46
N ARG A 236 12.61 -23.58 5.97
CA ARG A 236 12.42 -24.98 5.53
C ARG A 236 11.88 -25.06 4.10
N ASN A 237 11.02 -24.12 3.72
CA ASN A 237 10.39 -24.04 2.41
C ASN A 237 10.73 -22.69 1.77
N VAL A 238 10.52 -22.56 0.46
CA VAL A 238 10.60 -21.26 -0.22
C VAL A 238 9.37 -20.44 0.16
N TYR A 239 9.58 -19.27 0.76
CA TYR A 239 8.49 -18.37 1.11
C TYR A 239 7.85 -17.77 -0.15
N CYS A 240 6.57 -17.41 -0.06
CA CYS A 240 5.96 -16.57 -1.07
C CYS A 240 6.50 -15.14 -0.99
N VAL A 241 6.59 -14.48 -2.12
CA VAL A 241 6.58 -13.01 -2.18
C VAL A 241 5.13 -12.58 -2.03
N ASN A 242 4.83 -11.73 -1.06
CA ASN A 242 3.43 -11.36 -0.78
C ASN A 242 3.00 -10.12 -1.59
N VAL A 243 1.70 -9.80 -1.56
CA VAL A 243 1.18 -8.62 -2.26
C VAL A 243 1.80 -7.29 -1.79
N ASP A 244 2.23 -7.20 -0.52
CA ASP A 244 2.85 -5.98 -0.01
C ASP A 244 4.18 -5.71 -0.72
N ALA A 245 4.90 -6.77 -1.12
CA ALA A 245 6.10 -6.63 -1.96
C ALA A 245 5.75 -5.96 -3.28
N VAL A 246 4.69 -6.43 -3.95
CA VAL A 246 4.23 -5.89 -5.23
C VAL A 246 3.85 -4.42 -5.11
N ILE A 247 3.13 -4.07 -4.04
CA ILE A 247 2.77 -2.69 -3.72
C ILE A 247 4.03 -1.83 -3.57
N ALA A 248 4.98 -2.27 -2.74
CA ALA A 248 6.21 -1.54 -2.46
C ALA A 248 7.10 -1.37 -3.70
N VAL A 249 7.29 -2.42 -4.50
CA VAL A 249 8.18 -2.37 -5.67
C VAL A 249 7.59 -1.55 -6.82
N ILE A 250 6.27 -1.53 -7.00
CA ILE A 250 5.62 -0.65 -7.99
C ILE A 250 5.87 0.81 -7.62
N LEU A 251 5.61 1.16 -6.36
CA LEU A 251 5.81 2.53 -5.90
C LEU A 251 7.29 2.93 -5.96
N LEU A 252 8.19 2.06 -5.50
CA LEU A 252 9.63 2.33 -5.54
C LEU A 252 10.13 2.50 -6.98
N LYS A 253 9.61 1.73 -7.94
CA LYS A 253 9.97 1.91 -9.36
C LYS A 253 9.67 3.34 -9.85
N MET A 254 8.55 3.93 -9.42
CA MET A 254 8.16 5.32 -9.78
C MET A 254 9.02 6.36 -9.05
N LEU A 255 9.35 6.11 -7.78
CA LEU A 255 10.11 7.03 -6.93
C LEU A 255 11.63 6.94 -7.13
N TRP A 256 12.14 5.88 -7.77
CA TRP A 256 13.56 5.59 -7.85
C TRP A 256 14.37 6.71 -8.52
N LYS A 257 13.92 7.16 -9.69
CA LYS A 257 14.63 8.17 -10.47
C LYS A 257 14.76 9.51 -9.72
N PRO A 258 13.67 10.13 -9.23
CA PRO A 258 13.78 11.39 -8.48
C PRO A 258 14.59 11.19 -7.18
N TYR A 259 14.49 10.04 -6.53
CA TYR A 259 15.30 9.74 -5.34
C TYR A 259 16.81 9.71 -5.66
N MET A 260 17.21 8.95 -6.69
CA MET A 260 18.62 8.87 -7.10
C MET A 260 19.17 10.20 -7.64
N ALA A 261 18.29 11.08 -8.13
CA ALA A 261 18.65 12.44 -8.54
C ALA A 261 18.76 13.43 -7.36
N GLY A 262 18.40 13.01 -6.14
CA GLY A 262 18.38 13.89 -4.96
C GLY A 262 17.20 14.86 -4.92
N GLU A 263 16.19 14.65 -5.78
CA GLU A 263 14.99 15.51 -5.86
C GLU A 263 14.01 15.21 -4.72
N ILE A 264 14.03 13.99 -4.18
CA ILE A 264 13.22 13.57 -3.03
C ILE A 264 14.08 12.85 -1.99
N SER A 265 13.72 13.00 -0.71
CA SER A 265 14.39 12.34 0.42
C SER A 265 13.75 11.00 0.78
N GLU A 266 14.41 10.22 1.64
CA GLU A 266 13.81 8.99 2.20
C GLU A 266 12.51 9.28 2.97
N ALA A 267 12.43 10.41 3.68
CA ALA A 267 11.21 10.83 4.38
C ALA A 267 10.05 11.12 3.42
N VAL A 268 10.35 11.67 2.23
CA VAL A 268 9.34 11.85 1.17
C VAL A 268 8.88 10.50 0.63
N MET A 269 9.77 9.52 0.50
CA MET A 269 9.38 8.16 0.09
C MET A 269 8.50 7.46 1.14
N GLU A 270 8.78 7.63 2.43
CA GLU A 270 7.93 7.16 3.53
C GLU A 270 6.52 7.77 3.43
N SER A 271 6.46 9.09 3.30
CA SER A 271 5.20 9.82 3.14
C SER A 271 4.44 9.37 1.89
N ALA A 272 5.14 9.14 0.78
CA ALA A 272 4.53 8.67 -0.47
C ALA A 272 3.94 7.26 -0.32
N ALA A 273 4.62 6.36 0.39
CA ALA A 273 4.13 5.02 0.68
C ALA A 273 2.83 5.05 1.49
N PHE A 274 2.82 5.84 2.57
CA PHE A 274 1.64 6.00 3.40
C PHE A 274 0.50 6.70 2.66
N THR A 275 0.79 7.75 1.91
CA THR A 275 -0.21 8.50 1.12
C THR A 275 -0.86 7.62 0.04
N THR A 276 -0.06 6.80 -0.64
CA THR A 276 -0.58 5.82 -1.61
C THR A 276 -1.54 4.83 -0.92
N PHE A 277 -1.17 4.37 0.28
CA PHE A 277 -2.05 3.52 1.08
C PHE A 277 -3.37 4.24 1.40
N LEU A 278 -3.32 5.50 1.82
CA LEU A 278 -4.51 6.31 2.08
C LEU A 278 -5.38 6.47 0.84
N PHE A 279 -4.81 6.73 -0.34
CA PHE A 279 -5.58 6.85 -1.59
C PHE A 279 -6.33 5.56 -1.93
N GLY A 280 -5.68 4.40 -1.84
CA GLY A 280 -6.36 3.13 -2.08
C GLY A 280 -7.44 2.86 -1.03
N ARG A 281 -7.10 3.01 0.26
CA ARG A 281 -8.03 2.74 1.37
C ARG A 281 -9.21 3.68 1.42
N MET A 282 -9.03 4.94 1.03
CA MET A 282 -10.10 5.91 0.90
C MET A 282 -11.20 5.38 -0.04
N ILE A 283 -10.83 4.71 -1.14
CA ILE A 283 -11.78 4.13 -2.08
C ILE A 283 -12.55 2.96 -1.44
N GLY A 284 -11.85 2.04 -0.78
CA GLY A 284 -12.51 0.92 -0.07
C GLY A 284 -13.38 1.39 1.10
N SER A 285 -12.89 2.34 1.89
CA SER A 285 -13.63 2.92 3.02
C SER A 285 -14.88 3.64 2.56
N ALA A 286 -14.89 4.27 1.38
CA ALA A 286 -16.14 4.82 0.83
C ALA A 286 -17.19 3.74 0.58
N ALA A 287 -16.78 2.58 0.05
CA ALA A 287 -17.66 1.44 -0.14
C ALA A 287 -18.14 0.88 1.21
N GLU A 288 -17.29 0.83 2.23
CA GLU A 288 -17.69 0.40 3.57
C GLU A 288 -18.64 1.39 4.25
N ILE A 289 -18.43 2.70 4.08
CA ILE A 289 -19.34 3.75 4.55
C ILE A 289 -20.70 3.60 3.88
N ASP A 290 -20.71 3.48 2.54
CA ASP A 290 -21.95 3.37 1.77
C ASP A 290 -22.70 2.06 2.08
N ASP A 291 -22.00 0.91 2.10
CA ASP A 291 -22.61 -0.38 2.43
C ASP A 291 -23.20 -0.37 3.84
N HIS A 292 -22.45 0.14 4.83
CA HIS A 292 -22.93 0.19 6.22
C HIS A 292 -24.06 1.20 6.41
N SER A 293 -24.08 2.31 5.66
CA SER A 293 -25.18 3.27 5.71
C SER A 293 -26.46 2.73 5.10
N ASN A 294 -26.35 1.88 4.07
CA ASN A 294 -27.52 1.34 3.36
C ASN A 294 -28.07 0.05 3.98
N ARG A 295 -27.22 -0.76 4.61
CA ARG A 295 -27.54 -2.13 5.03
C ARG A 295 -27.03 -2.49 6.42
N GLY A 296 -26.27 -1.60 7.05
CA GLY A 296 -25.67 -1.83 8.35
C GLY A 296 -26.68 -1.78 9.49
N ARG A 297 -26.22 -2.27 10.63
CA ARG A 297 -26.85 -2.06 11.94
C ARG A 297 -25.81 -1.43 12.85
N ASN A 298 -26.24 -0.96 14.01
CA ASN A 298 -25.33 -0.48 15.04
C ASN A 298 -24.29 -1.56 15.36
N MET A 299 -23.01 -1.23 15.22
CA MET A 299 -21.91 -2.08 15.67
C MET A 299 -21.70 -1.85 17.17
N ASP A 300 -21.98 -2.87 17.98
CA ASP A 300 -21.51 -2.93 19.35
C ASP A 300 -20.10 -3.55 19.36
N THR A 301 -19.09 -2.72 19.57
CA THR A 301 -17.68 -3.14 19.61
C THR A 301 -17.22 -3.59 20.99
N ARG A 302 -18.11 -3.62 21.99
CA ARG A 302 -17.77 -4.13 23.32
C ARG A 302 -17.44 -5.62 23.24
N THR A 303 -16.32 -6.01 23.82
CA THR A 303 -16.00 -7.43 24.01
C THR A 303 -17.10 -8.08 24.85
N PRO A 304 -17.68 -9.22 24.41
CA PRO A 304 -18.69 -9.91 25.18
C PRO A 304 -18.18 -10.22 26.59
N ALA A 305 -19.02 -10.03 27.61
CA ALA A 305 -18.64 -10.27 29.00
C ALA A 305 -18.08 -11.68 29.23
N SER A 306 -18.55 -12.68 28.47
CA SER A 306 -18.06 -14.06 28.49
C SER A 306 -16.62 -14.24 28.01
N GLN A 307 -16.06 -13.25 27.29
CA GLN A 307 -14.67 -13.23 26.84
C GLN A 307 -13.79 -12.30 27.70
N CYS A 308 -14.39 -11.59 28.66
CA CYS A 308 -13.68 -10.75 29.61
C CYS A 308 -13.34 -11.57 30.88
N ARG A 309 -12.16 -11.34 31.45
CA ARG A 309 -11.80 -11.84 32.79
C ARG A 309 -11.52 -10.65 33.70
N TYR A 310 -12.10 -10.66 34.90
CA TYR A 310 -11.76 -9.70 35.94
C TYR A 310 -10.34 -9.95 36.46
N VAL A 311 -9.55 -8.90 36.56
CA VAL A 311 -8.13 -8.94 36.98
C VAL A 311 -7.87 -8.16 38.27
N GLY A 312 -8.91 -7.71 38.96
CA GLY A 312 -8.81 -7.04 40.27
C GLY A 312 -8.71 -8.02 41.43
#